data_AF-A0A1H3RQD7-F1
#
_entry.id   AF-A0A1H3RQD7-F1
#
_cell.length_a   1.000
_cell.length_b   1.000
_cell.length_c   1.000
_cell.angle_alpha   90.00
_cell.angle_beta   90.00
_cell.angle_gamma   90.00
#
_symmetry.space_group_name_H-M   'P 1'
#
loop_
_entity.id
_entity.type
_entity.pdbx_description
1 polymer ?
#
loop_
_entity_poly.entity_id
_entity_poly.type
_entity_poly.pdbx_seq_one_letter_code
_entity_poly.pdbx_strand_id
1 'polypeptide(L)'
;MAKTGQERSAKAALKRIEYDEKELRHRLRLGARQKLEELMAWNDIEEISEAIQNLILNAHALGPSLSYQAIECPRHKITVSENVALMIQAAGQRKASQLDVEET
;
A
#
# COMPACT_ATOMS: atom_id res chain seq x y z
N MET A 1 -13.52 24.25 -39.77
CA MET A 1 -13.46 25.10 -38.55
C MET A 1 -12.72 24.34 -37.46
N ALA A 2 -11.90 25.00 -36.65
CA ALA A 2 -11.27 24.35 -35.51
C ALA A 2 -12.35 24.02 -34.46
N LYS A 3 -12.29 22.81 -33.89
CA LYS A 3 -13.27 22.38 -32.87
C LYS A 3 -13.21 23.29 -31.65
N THR A 4 -14.38 23.57 -31.08
CA THR A 4 -14.48 24.38 -29.86
C THR A 4 -13.87 23.63 -28.67
N GLY A 5 -13.56 24.35 -27.58
CA GLY A 5 -13.07 23.73 -26.35
C GLY A 5 -14.06 22.72 -25.76
N GLN A 6 -15.36 23.03 -25.82
CA GLN A 6 -16.43 22.18 -25.32
C GLN A 6 -16.56 20.86 -26.09
N GLU A 7 -16.48 20.91 -27.43
CA GLU A 7 -16.51 19.71 -28.27
C GLU A 7 -15.34 18.76 -28.00
N ARG A 8 -14.16 19.31 -27.71
CA ARG A 8 -12.97 18.52 -27.35
C ARG A 8 -13.13 17.86 -25.98
N SER A 9 -13.64 18.60 -24.98
CA SER A 9 -13.91 18.05 -23.65
C SER A 9 -14.99 16.97 -23.67
N ALA A 10 -16.07 17.16 -24.43
CA ALA A 10 -17.13 16.16 -24.59
C ALA A 10 -16.59 14.88 -25.26
N LYS A 11 -15.77 15.00 -26.30
CA LYS A 11 -15.13 13.85 -26.94
C LYS A 11 -14.21 13.08 -25.98
N ALA A 12 -13.46 13.79 -25.15
CA ALA A 12 -12.60 13.16 -24.14
C ALA A 12 -13.42 12.44 -23.05
N ALA A 13 -14.55 13.02 -22.63
CA ALA A 13 -15.46 12.37 -21.68
C ALA A 13 -16.08 11.08 -22.26
N LEU A 14 -16.48 11.08 -23.53
CA LEU A 14 -17.00 9.88 -24.20
C LEU A 14 -15.96 8.76 -24.26
N LYS A 15 -14.71 9.08 -24.59
CA LYS A 15 -13.62 8.10 -24.61
C LYS A 15 -13.37 7.46 -23.24
N ARG A 16 -13.43 8.24 -22.16
CA ARG A 16 -13.28 7.71 -20.80
C ARG A 16 -14.35 6.67 -20.48
N ILE A 17 -15.56 6.86 -20.96
CA ILE A 17 -16.65 5.89 -20.79
C ILE A 17 -16.42 4.67 -21.68
N GLU A 18 -16.04 4.88 -22.95
CA GLU A 18 -15.79 3.81 -23.93
C GLU A 18 -14.69 2.84 -23.46
N TYR A 19 -13.60 3.36 -22.90
CA TYR A 19 -12.46 2.57 -22.43
C TYR A 19 -12.52 2.22 -20.93
N ASP A 20 -13.65 2.50 -20.26
CA ASP A 20 -13.84 2.36 -18.81
C ASP A 20 -12.68 2.96 -17.98
N GLU A 21 -12.14 4.09 -18.45
CA GLU A 21 -11.03 4.76 -17.78
C GLU A 21 -11.45 5.21 -16.37
N LYS A 22 -10.70 4.76 -15.36
CA LYS A 22 -10.81 5.26 -13.99
C LYS A 22 -9.62 6.14 -13.66
N GLU A 23 -9.90 7.25 -12.98
CA GLU A 23 -8.86 8.19 -12.58
C GLU A 23 -8.15 7.73 -11.31
N LEU A 24 -6.84 7.55 -11.37
CA LEU A 24 -5.97 7.24 -10.23
C LEU A 24 -5.33 8.51 -9.68
N ARG A 25 -6.00 9.19 -8.74
CA ARG A 25 -5.44 10.34 -8.01
C ARG A 25 -4.86 9.90 -6.68
N HIS A 26 -3.54 9.91 -6.55
CA HIS A 26 -2.87 9.54 -5.30
C HIS A 26 -1.77 10.54 -4.91
N ARG A 27 -1.72 10.91 -3.62
CA ARG A 27 -0.66 11.78 -3.06
C ARG A 27 0.30 10.94 -2.25
N LEU A 28 1.57 10.89 -2.69
CA LEU A 28 2.62 10.12 -2.02
C LEU A 28 3.33 10.95 -0.95
N ARG A 29 3.62 10.32 0.20
CA ARG A 29 4.56 10.86 1.20
C ARG A 29 6.00 10.64 0.73
N LEU A 30 6.95 11.40 1.30
CA LEU A 30 8.36 11.39 0.91
C LEU A 30 8.95 9.98 0.74
N GLY A 31 8.79 9.10 1.73
CA GLY A 31 9.37 7.76 1.67
C GLY A 31 8.79 6.87 0.57
N ALA A 32 7.49 6.96 0.30
CA ALA A 32 6.87 6.21 -0.80
C ALA A 32 7.24 6.79 -2.17
N ARG A 33 7.36 8.12 -2.26
CA ARG A 33 7.81 8.83 -3.47
C ARG A 33 9.24 8.46 -3.85
N GLN A 34 10.17 8.44 -2.89
CA GLN A 34 11.57 8.06 -3.15
C GLN A 34 11.69 6.63 -3.70
N LYS A 35 10.94 5.69 -3.12
CA LYS A 35 10.90 4.31 -3.63
C LYS A 35 10.38 4.23 -5.06
N LEU A 36 9.37 5.03 -5.39
CA LEU A 36 8.86 5.10 -6.76
C LEU A 36 9.89 5.70 -7.72
N GLU A 37 10.62 6.75 -7.30
CA GLU A 37 11.70 7.36 -8.09
C GLU A 37 12.86 6.38 -8.34
N GLU A 38 13.23 5.57 -7.34
CA GLU A 38 14.23 4.51 -7.50
C GLU A 38 13.77 3.45 -8.50
N LEU A 39 12.53 2.97 -8.38
CA LEU A 39 11.95 2.01 -9.34
C LEU A 39 11.91 2.56 -10.76
N MET A 40 11.57 3.84 -10.90
CA MET A 40 11.59 4.53 -12.19
C MET A 40 13.00 4.60 -12.77
N ALA A 41 13.98 5.01 -11.97
CA ALA A 41 15.38 5.09 -12.39
C ALA A 41 15.97 3.73 -12.78
N TRP A 42 15.60 2.63 -12.10
CA TRP A 42 16.08 1.28 -12.45
C TRP A 42 15.55 0.75 -13.78
N ASN A 43 14.44 1.31 -14.27
CA ASN A 43 13.76 0.84 -15.47
C ASN A 43 13.71 1.91 -16.58
N ASP A 44 14.47 3.00 -16.43
CA ASP A 44 14.49 4.15 -17.36
C ASP A 44 13.09 4.72 -17.67
N ILE A 45 12.21 4.77 -16.66
CA ILE A 45 10.85 5.29 -16.78
C ILE A 45 10.80 6.76 -16.34
N GLU A 46 10.34 7.65 -17.21
CA GLU A 46 10.18 9.08 -16.89
C GLU A 46 8.81 9.43 -16.31
N GLU A 47 7.77 8.68 -16.69
CA GLU A 47 6.38 8.98 -16.32
C GLU A 47 5.89 8.13 -15.14
N ILE A 48 5.36 8.82 -14.11
CA ILE A 48 4.80 8.16 -12.92
C ILE A 48 3.63 7.24 -13.28
N SER A 49 2.76 7.66 -14.21
CA SER A 49 1.60 6.88 -14.63
C SER A 49 2.01 5.56 -15.27
N GLU A 50 3.07 5.57 -16.08
CA GLU A 50 3.64 4.36 -16.69
C GLU A 50 4.24 3.44 -15.62
N ALA A 51 5.01 3.97 -14.69
CA ALA A 51 5.57 3.17 -13.59
C ALA A 51 4.47 2.48 -12.77
N ILE A 52 3.40 3.19 -12.43
CA ILE A 52 2.26 2.62 -11.69
C ILE A 52 1.54 1.56 -12.53
N GLN A 53 1.31 1.80 -13.82
CA GLN A 53 0.69 0.82 -14.71
C GLN A 53 1.53 -0.46 -14.81
N ASN A 54 2.84 -0.32 -14.99
CA ASN A 54 3.77 -1.45 -15.05
C ASN A 54 3.79 -2.23 -13.74
N LEU A 55 3.76 -1.55 -12.58
CA LEU A 55 3.67 -2.21 -11.27
C LEU A 55 2.39 -3.05 -11.14
N ILE A 56 1.24 -2.52 -11.58
CA ILE A 56 -0.04 -3.27 -11.55
C ILE A 56 0.04 -4.50 -12.46
N LEU A 57 0.51 -4.33 -13.69
CA LEU A 57 0.62 -5.42 -14.66
C LEU A 57 1.59 -6.51 -14.20
N ASN A 58 2.76 -6.12 -13.69
CA ASN A 58 3.76 -7.05 -13.20
C ASN A 58 3.27 -7.79 -11.95
N ALA A 59 2.65 -7.09 -11.00
CA ALA A 59 2.09 -7.73 -9.82
C ALA A 59 0.98 -8.74 -10.19
N HIS A 60 0.17 -8.46 -11.21
CA HIS A 60 -0.82 -9.41 -11.71
C HIS A 60 -0.18 -10.61 -12.43
N ALA A 61 0.86 -10.37 -13.25
CA ALA A 61 1.55 -11.41 -14.01
C ALA A 61 2.25 -12.46 -13.12
N LEU A 62 2.62 -12.10 -11.89
CA LEU A 62 3.16 -13.02 -10.89
C LEU A 62 2.17 -14.11 -10.44
N GLY A 63 0.87 -13.96 -10.73
CA GLY A 63 -0.18 -14.87 -10.28
C GLY A 63 -0.50 -14.72 -8.79
N PRO A 64 -1.59 -15.35 -8.30
CA PRO A 64 -2.18 -15.01 -7.01
C PRO A 64 -1.23 -15.10 -5.80
N SER A 65 -0.41 -16.14 -5.74
CA SER A 65 0.47 -16.40 -4.60
C SER A 65 1.65 -15.44 -4.48
N LEU A 66 2.29 -15.11 -5.61
CA LEU A 66 3.46 -14.21 -5.62
C LEU A 66 3.02 -12.74 -5.68
N SER A 67 1.88 -12.46 -6.32
CA SER A 67 1.22 -11.16 -6.26
C SER A 67 0.90 -10.75 -4.82
N TYR A 68 0.46 -11.70 -3.99
CA TYR A 68 0.26 -11.47 -2.56
C TYR A 68 1.53 -10.92 -1.89
N GLN A 69 2.69 -11.54 -2.11
CA GLN A 69 3.95 -11.08 -1.52
C GLN A 69 4.38 -9.69 -2.01
N ALA A 70 4.09 -9.37 -3.28
CA ALA A 70 4.45 -8.08 -3.86
C ALA A 70 3.57 -6.91 -3.33
N ILE A 71 2.31 -7.20 -2.98
CA ILE A 71 1.34 -6.19 -2.53
C ILE A 71 1.15 -6.22 -1.00
N GLU A 72 1.61 -7.28 -0.32
CA GLU A 72 1.49 -7.41 1.13
C GLU A 72 2.12 -6.20 1.82
N CYS A 73 1.29 -5.44 2.55
CA CYS A 73 1.77 -4.38 3.41
C CYS A 73 2.70 -5.04 4.44
N PRO A 74 3.97 -4.61 4.57
CA PRO A 74 4.91 -5.21 5.50
C PRO A 74 4.38 -5.05 6.92
N ARG A 75 3.71 -6.08 7.42
CA ARG A 75 3.35 -6.16 8.83
C ARG A 75 4.62 -6.54 9.57
N HIS A 76 5.13 -5.62 10.38
CA HIS A 76 6.16 -5.98 11.34
C HIS A 76 5.59 -7.07 12.24
N LYS A 77 6.10 -8.30 12.08
CA LYS A 77 5.79 -9.39 13.00
C LYS A 77 6.37 -9.01 14.36
N ILE A 78 5.51 -8.57 15.27
CA ILE A 78 5.91 -8.28 16.65
C ILE A 78 6.32 -9.61 17.27
N THR A 79 7.63 -9.85 17.33
CA THR A 79 8.19 -11.01 17.99
C THR A 79 8.56 -10.59 19.40
N VAL A 80 7.84 -11.11 20.39
CA VAL A 80 8.15 -10.87 21.80
C VAL A 80 9.42 -11.64 22.14
N SER A 81 10.46 -10.95 22.60
CA SER A 81 11.67 -11.63 23.08
C SER A 81 11.37 -12.41 24.35
N GLU A 82 12.13 -13.47 24.62
CA GLU A 82 11.95 -14.30 25.81
C GLU A 82 11.97 -13.48 27.10
N ASN A 83 12.89 -12.52 27.21
CA ASN A 83 12.95 -11.59 28.34
C ASN A 83 11.65 -10.79 28.52
N VAL A 84 11.06 -10.29 27.42
CA VAL A 84 9.79 -9.54 27.48
C VAL A 84 8.64 -10.48 27.85
N ALA A 85 8.63 -11.72 27.36
CA ALA A 85 7.62 -12.72 27.73
C ALA A 85 7.66 -13.03 29.23
N LEU A 86 8.86 -13.20 29.80
CA LEU A 86 9.05 -13.41 31.25
C LEU A 86 8.57 -12.20 32.06
N MET A 87 8.88 -10.98 31.61
CA MET A 87 8.40 -9.77 32.28
C MET A 87 6.87 -9.67 32.27
N ILE A 88 6.23 -10.01 31.14
CA ILE A 88 4.77 -10.04 31.01
C ILE A 88 4.17 -11.08 31.96
N GLN A 89 4.73 -12.29 32.02
CA GLN A 89 4.26 -13.32 32.95
C GLN A 89 4.39 -12.89 34.41
N ALA A 90 5.55 -12.38 34.82
CA ALA A 90 5.77 -11.95 36.20
C ALA A 90 4.85 -10.78 36.60
N ALA A 91 4.59 -9.84 35.67
CA ALA A 91 3.61 -8.77 35.88
C ALA A 91 2.19 -9.33 36.02
N GLY A 92 1.81 -10.31 35.21
CA GLY A 92 0.52 -10.98 35.29
C GLY A 92 0.32 -11.70 36.62
N GLN A 93 1.32 -12.44 37.09
CA GLN A 93 1.28 -13.14 38.38
C GLN A 93 1.09 -12.18 39.55
N ARG A 94 1.86 -11.08 39.60
CA ARG A 94 1.71 -10.06 40.65
C ARG A 94 0.30 -9.46 40.68
N LYS A 95 -0.28 -9.20 39.51
CA LYS A 95 -1.62 -8.62 39.41
C LYS A 95 -2.70 -9.62 39.84
N ALA A 96 -2.56 -10.90 39.48
CA ALA A 96 -3.45 -11.95 39.94
C ALA A 96 -3.43 -12.05 41.47
N SER A 97 -2.25 -12.11 42.08
CA SER A 97 -2.13 -12.17 43.54
C SER A 97 -2.69 -10.94 44.25
N GLN A 98 -2.62 -9.75 43.65
CA GLN A 98 -3.26 -8.55 44.20
C GLN A 98 -4.79 -8.66 44.17
N LEU A 99 -5.35 -9.13 43.05
CA LEU A 99 -6.79 -9.32 42.91
C LEU A 99 -7.31 -10.39 43.87
N ASP A 100 -6.58 -11.49 44.05
CA ASP A 100 -6.95 -12.56 44.99
C ASP A 100 -7.03 -12.04 46.44
N VAL A 101 -6.19 -11.06 46.81
CA VAL A 101 -6.19 -10.42 48.14
C VAL A 101 -7.31 -9.38 48.25
N GLU A 102 -7.69 -8.72 47.16
CA GLU A 102 -8.81 -7.76 47.13
C GLU A 102 -10.19 -8.46 47.10
N GLU A 103 -10.27 -9.70 46.63
CA GLU A 103 -11.50 -10.51 46.60
C GLU A 103 -11.79 -11.25 47.93
N THR A 104 -10.85 -11.31 48.86
CA THR A 104 -11.01 -11.89 50.22
C THR A 104 -11.32 -10.85 51.28
#